data_AF-A0A7J5X3J6-F1
#
_entry.id   AF-A0A7J5X3J6-F1
#
_cell.length_a   1.000
_cell.length_b   1.000
_cell.length_c   1.000
_cell.angle_alpha   90.00
_cell.angle_beta   90.00
_cell.angle_gamma   90.00
#
_symmetry.space_group_name_H-M   'P 1'
#
loop_
_entity.id
_entity.type
_entity.pdbx_description
1 polymer ?
#
loop_
_entity_poly.entity_id
_entity_poly.type
_entity_poly.pdbx_seq_one_letter_code
_entity_poly.pdbx_strand_id
1 'polypeptide(L)'
;MRMLAAALVVVLGGLICMTGCALTPLAGPPESTQSHRVRATPTGLTLDGKPWWPVGFNAYQLGTDWSVNTGCGAEVDLDDYFAQLPPRALTRFNLYSSFVVDKRSGLMDFGPLDRVFAAAPVIGSWCCRCSRADRETAGTAGSRTVASM
;
A
#
# COMPACT_ATOMS: atom_id res chain seq x y z
N MET A 1 -15.29 28.66 59.65
CA MET A 1 -15.95 27.47 59.05
C MET A 1 -16.20 27.58 57.54
N ARG A 2 -16.77 28.68 57.02
CA ARG A 2 -17.05 28.82 55.56
C ARG A 2 -15.79 28.82 54.67
N MET A 3 -14.69 29.42 55.14
CA MET A 3 -13.40 29.45 54.43
C MET A 3 -12.69 28.07 54.37
N LEU A 4 -12.84 27.25 55.43
CA LEU A 4 -12.28 25.89 55.47
C LEU A 4 -13.03 24.92 54.54
N ALA A 5 -14.36 25.09 54.40
CA ALA A 5 -15.16 24.32 53.46
C ALA A 5 -14.80 24.64 51.99
N ALA A 6 -14.53 25.91 51.67
CA ALA A 6 -14.12 26.32 50.33
C ALA A 6 -12.74 25.75 49.95
N ALA A 7 -11.78 25.76 50.88
CA ALA A 7 -10.45 25.18 50.64
C ALA A 7 -10.52 23.66 50.42
N LEU A 8 -11.37 22.94 51.18
CA LEU A 8 -11.54 21.50 51.02
C LEU A 8 -12.15 21.14 49.66
N VAL A 9 -13.13 21.92 49.17
CA VAL A 9 -13.77 21.72 47.86
C VAL A 9 -12.80 21.97 46.70
N VAL A 10 -11.91 22.96 46.83
CA VAL A 10 -10.89 23.24 45.80
C VAL A 10 -9.82 22.17 45.75
N VAL A 11 -9.37 21.66 46.91
CA VAL A 11 -8.38 20.57 46.99
C VAL A 11 -8.98 19.26 46.47
N LEU A 12 -10.23 18.93 46.84
CA LEU A 12 -10.91 17.72 46.38
C LEU A 12 -11.24 17.79 44.87
N GLY A 13 -11.66 18.96 44.37
CA GLY A 13 -11.88 19.21 42.94
C GLY A 13 -10.58 19.14 42.12
N GLY A 14 -9.47 19.64 42.67
CA GLY A 14 -8.15 19.54 42.04
C GLY A 14 -7.63 18.10 41.96
N LEU A 15 -7.90 17.28 42.99
CA LEU A 15 -7.50 15.86 43.02
C LEU A 15 -8.29 14.98 42.03
N ILE A 16 -9.55 15.33 41.77
CA ILE A 16 -10.42 14.64 40.80
C ILE A 16 -10.02 14.96 39.35
N CYS A 17 -9.48 16.16 39.09
CA CYS A 17 -9.03 16.54 37.74
C CYS A 17 -7.71 15.86 37.31
N MET A 18 -6.88 15.37 38.24
CA MET A 18 -5.60 14.71 37.90
C MET A 18 -5.70 13.20 37.67
N THR A 19 -6.83 12.56 38.04
CA THR A 19 -6.99 11.10 37.94
C THR A 19 -7.64 10.63 36.63
N GLY A 20 -7.99 11.56 35.72
CA GLY A 20 -8.65 11.25 34.44
C GLY A 20 -7.75 10.73 33.31
N CYS A 21 -6.43 10.63 33.49
CA CYS A 21 -5.51 10.15 32.45
C CYS A 21 -5.09 8.67 32.60
N ALA A 22 -5.73 7.91 33.47
CA ALA A 22 -5.47 6.48 33.58
C ALA A 22 -6.46 5.70 32.72
N LEU A 23 -5.93 4.95 31.75
CA LEU A 23 -6.58 3.89 30.96
C LEU A 23 -7.31 4.34 29.68
N THR A 24 -6.62 5.05 28.80
CA THR A 24 -6.76 4.71 27.38
C THR A 24 -5.75 3.59 27.13
N PRO A 25 -6.16 2.33 26.91
CA PRO A 25 -5.27 1.37 26.30
C PRO A 25 -4.76 2.03 25.02
N LEU A 26 -3.44 2.11 24.84
CA LEU A 26 -2.91 2.38 23.51
C LEU A 26 -3.54 1.31 22.63
N ALA A 27 -4.51 1.70 21.79
CA ALA A 27 -4.95 0.84 20.72
C ALA A 27 -3.64 0.46 20.00
N GLY A 28 -3.32 -0.83 20.01
CA GLY A 28 -2.21 -1.33 19.22
C GLY A 28 -2.37 -0.80 17.79
N PRO A 29 -1.28 -0.69 17.01
CA PRO A 29 -1.40 -0.33 15.59
C PRO A 29 -2.55 -1.13 15.01
N PRO A 30 -3.53 -0.49 14.32
CA PRO A 30 -4.71 -1.19 13.83
C PRO A 30 -4.24 -2.45 13.14
N GLU A 31 -4.62 -3.60 13.70
CA GLU A 31 -4.22 -4.88 13.13
C GLU A 31 -4.82 -4.90 11.74
N SER A 32 -3.97 -4.96 10.72
CA SER A 32 -4.41 -4.87 9.34
C SER A 32 -5.36 -6.04 9.10
N THR A 33 -6.66 -5.75 9.06
CA THR A 33 -7.71 -6.70 8.65
C THR A 33 -7.61 -7.01 7.16
N GLN A 34 -6.53 -6.60 6.49
CA GLN A 34 -6.26 -6.92 5.11
C GLN A 34 -6.05 -8.42 5.02
N SER A 35 -7.12 -9.12 4.65
CA SER A 35 -7.04 -10.54 4.32
C SER A 35 -6.04 -10.68 3.18
N HIS A 36 -4.82 -11.12 3.50
CA HIS A 36 -3.82 -11.42 2.49
C HIS A 36 -4.35 -12.58 1.63
N ARG A 37 -4.93 -12.22 0.48
CA ARG A 37 -5.50 -13.19 -0.48
C ARG A 37 -4.41 -14.10 -1.00
N VAL A 38 -3.26 -13.52 -1.38
CA VAL A 38 -2.07 -14.25 -1.77
C VAL A 38 -1.16 -14.45 -0.55
N ARG A 39 -0.72 -15.69 -0.31
CA ARG A 39 0.26 -16.02 0.74
C ARG A 39 1.32 -16.97 0.21
N ALA A 40 2.56 -16.76 0.64
CA ALA A 40 3.63 -17.73 0.48
C ALA A 40 3.59 -18.76 1.61
N THR A 41 3.85 -20.02 1.28
CA THR A 41 4.02 -21.13 2.20
C THR A 41 5.39 -21.78 1.95
N PRO A 42 5.88 -22.65 2.84
CA PRO A 42 7.13 -23.38 2.59
C PRO A 42 7.14 -24.20 1.30
N THR A 43 5.96 -24.54 0.76
CA THR A 43 5.81 -25.43 -0.40
C THR A 43 5.23 -24.74 -1.63
N GLY A 44 4.92 -23.44 -1.58
CA GLY A 44 4.39 -22.72 -2.75
C GLY A 44 3.61 -21.46 -2.41
N LEU A 45 2.62 -21.15 -3.26
CA LEU A 45 1.74 -20.00 -3.11
C LEU A 45 0.30 -20.47 -2.89
N THR A 46 -0.46 -19.69 -2.14
CA THR A 46 -1.90 -19.86 -1.99
C THR A 46 -2.63 -18.58 -2.39
N LEU A 47 -3.81 -18.73 -3.00
CA LEU A 47 -4.76 -17.66 -3.28
C LEU A 47 -6.09 -18.04 -2.63
N ASP A 48 -6.59 -17.19 -1.74
CA ASP A 48 -7.80 -17.43 -0.94
C ASP A 48 -7.76 -18.76 -0.17
N GLY A 49 -6.58 -19.08 0.37
CA GLY A 49 -6.34 -20.31 1.14
C GLY A 49 -6.19 -21.59 0.30
N LYS A 50 -6.31 -21.52 -1.03
CA LYS A 50 -6.13 -22.67 -1.92
C LYS A 50 -4.75 -22.64 -2.58
N PRO A 51 -4.07 -23.78 -2.79
CA PRO A 51 -2.85 -23.83 -3.58
C PRO A 51 -3.06 -23.15 -4.93
N TRP A 52 -2.12 -22.28 -5.30
CA TRP A 52 -2.21 -21.47 -6.51
C TRP A 52 -0.86 -21.45 -7.21
N TRP A 53 -0.89 -21.73 -8.51
CA TRP A 53 0.25 -21.56 -9.39
C TRP A 53 -0.02 -20.35 -10.29
N PRO A 54 0.69 -19.22 -10.10
CA PRO A 54 0.43 -18.03 -10.88
C PRO A 54 0.76 -18.26 -12.35
N VAL A 55 -0.24 -18.08 -13.20
CA VAL A 55 -0.10 -18.08 -14.66
C VAL A 55 -0.66 -16.75 -15.16
N GLY A 56 -0.01 -16.14 -16.15
CA GLY A 56 -0.53 -14.92 -16.76
C GLY A 56 0.49 -14.24 -17.65
N PHE A 57 0.38 -12.91 -17.75
CA PHE A 57 1.02 -12.14 -18.80
C PHE A 57 1.97 -11.07 -18.26
N ASN A 58 3.02 -10.78 -19.03
CA ASN A 58 3.87 -9.62 -18.82
C ASN A 58 3.38 -8.47 -19.70
N ALA A 59 2.70 -7.48 -19.11
CA ALA A 59 2.24 -6.27 -19.76
C ALA A 59 3.15 -5.10 -19.37
N TYR A 60 4.38 -5.07 -19.91
CA TYR A 60 5.45 -4.19 -19.46
C TYR A 60 5.10 -2.69 -19.44
N GLN A 61 4.23 -2.24 -20.34
CA GLN A 61 3.93 -0.84 -20.59
C GLN A 61 2.48 -0.47 -20.21
N LEU A 62 1.85 -1.27 -19.33
CA LEU A 62 0.43 -1.15 -18.95
C LEU A 62 0.07 0.20 -18.31
N GLY A 63 1.03 0.88 -17.68
CA GLY A 63 0.86 2.22 -17.10
C GLY A 63 1.13 3.38 -18.07
N THR A 64 1.25 3.10 -19.37
CA THR A 64 1.46 4.16 -20.37
C THR A 64 0.21 4.99 -20.52
N ASP A 65 0.38 6.30 -20.41
CA ASP A 65 -0.63 7.30 -20.77
C ASP A 65 0.10 8.35 -21.58
N TRP A 66 -0.13 8.38 -22.89
CA TRP A 66 0.56 9.30 -23.79
C TRP A 66 0.15 10.75 -23.60
N SER A 67 -0.89 11.05 -22.83
CA SER A 67 -1.20 12.43 -22.46
C SER A 67 -0.31 12.92 -21.31
N VAL A 68 0.12 12.02 -20.42
CA VAL A 68 0.86 12.33 -19.18
C VAL A 68 2.34 11.94 -19.28
N ASN A 69 2.66 10.68 -19.53
CA ASN A 69 4.02 10.15 -19.44
C ASN A 69 4.65 9.83 -20.80
N THR A 70 5.95 9.56 -20.78
CA THR A 70 6.72 9.11 -21.94
C THR A 70 6.91 7.60 -21.83
N GLY A 71 5.86 6.86 -22.17
CA GLY A 71 5.95 5.41 -22.34
C GLY A 71 6.82 5.01 -23.53
N CYS A 72 7.09 3.72 -23.66
CA CYS A 72 7.71 3.10 -24.84
C CYS A 72 6.78 2.05 -25.49
N GLY A 73 5.57 1.84 -24.96
CA GLY A 73 4.61 0.85 -25.45
C GLY A 73 3.26 1.45 -25.81
N ALA A 74 2.35 0.60 -26.28
CA ALA A 74 0.99 1.03 -26.59
C ALA A 74 0.26 1.44 -25.31
N GLU A 75 -0.51 2.52 -25.39
CA GLU A 75 -1.59 2.79 -24.44
C GLU A 75 -2.72 1.83 -24.77
N VAL A 76 -3.22 1.12 -23.76
CA VAL A 76 -4.22 0.06 -23.91
C VAL A 76 -5.45 0.40 -23.09
N ASP A 77 -6.61 -0.06 -23.55
CA ASP A 77 -7.81 -0.05 -22.72
C ASP A 77 -7.64 -1.07 -21.58
N LEU A 78 -7.63 -0.58 -20.35
CA LEU A 78 -7.37 -1.38 -19.17
C LEU A 78 -8.53 -2.32 -18.84
N ASP A 79 -9.77 -1.85 -19.03
CA ASP A 79 -10.96 -2.64 -18.73
C ASP A 79 -11.06 -3.81 -19.72
N ASP A 80 -10.86 -3.54 -21.01
CA ASP A 80 -10.82 -4.59 -22.05
C ASP A 80 -9.66 -5.58 -21.82
N TYR A 81 -8.48 -5.08 -21.43
CA TYR A 81 -7.34 -5.93 -21.10
C TYR A 81 -7.66 -6.89 -19.95
N PHE A 82 -8.19 -6.38 -18.83
CA PHE A 82 -8.50 -7.21 -17.67
C PHE A 82 -9.71 -8.12 -17.89
N ALA A 83 -10.69 -7.72 -18.70
CA ALA A 83 -11.85 -8.54 -19.06
C ALA A 83 -11.48 -9.79 -19.89
N GLN A 84 -10.38 -9.73 -20.65
CA GLN A 84 -9.90 -10.86 -21.47
C GLN A 84 -9.01 -11.84 -20.70
N LEU A 85 -8.60 -11.51 -19.47
CA LEU A 85 -7.72 -12.39 -18.70
C LEU A 85 -8.46 -13.65 -18.21
N PRO A 86 -7.81 -14.82 -18.24
CA PRO A 86 -8.34 -16.00 -17.57
C PRO A 86 -8.57 -15.74 -16.07
N PRO A 87 -9.55 -16.40 -15.44
CA PRO A 87 -9.78 -16.25 -14.00
C PRO A 87 -8.50 -16.54 -13.19
N ARG A 88 -8.18 -15.65 -12.24
CA ARG A 88 -6.99 -15.74 -11.36
C ARG A 88 -5.64 -15.66 -12.10
N ALA A 89 -5.63 -15.08 -13.30
CA ALA A 89 -4.39 -14.78 -13.98
C ALA A 89 -3.59 -13.69 -13.24
N LEU A 90 -2.26 -13.78 -13.29
CA LEU A 90 -1.36 -12.77 -12.76
C LEU A 90 -0.83 -11.88 -13.88
N THR A 91 -1.02 -10.57 -13.75
CA THR A 91 -0.38 -9.58 -14.63
C THR A 91 0.85 -8.99 -13.95
N ARG A 92 1.99 -9.06 -14.63
CA ARG A 92 3.20 -8.32 -14.27
C ARG A 92 3.35 -7.13 -15.22
N PHE A 93 3.53 -5.94 -14.68
CA PHE A 93 3.84 -4.74 -15.47
C PHE A 93 5.04 -4.00 -14.86
N ASN A 94 5.63 -3.06 -15.60
CA ASN A 94 6.74 -2.28 -15.07
C ASN A 94 6.23 -1.05 -14.33
N LEU A 95 6.89 -0.76 -13.21
CA LEU A 95 6.70 0.46 -12.45
C LEU A 95 8.07 1.13 -12.34
N TYR A 96 8.38 1.94 -13.35
CA TYR A 96 9.59 2.75 -13.43
C TYR A 96 9.26 4.21 -13.14
N SER A 97 10.21 4.95 -12.58
CA SER A 97 10.05 6.38 -12.30
C SER A 97 9.62 7.20 -13.52
N SER A 98 10.01 6.79 -14.72
CA SER A 98 9.58 7.42 -15.98
C SER A 98 8.07 7.38 -16.25
N PHE A 99 7.32 6.47 -15.62
CA PHE A 99 5.86 6.39 -15.76
C PHE A 99 5.11 7.30 -14.79
N VAL A 100 5.78 7.79 -13.74
CA VAL A 100 5.19 8.66 -12.74
C VAL A 100 5.61 10.11 -12.89
N VAL A 101 6.24 10.49 -14.00
CA VAL A 101 6.64 11.88 -14.26
C VAL A 101 5.83 12.41 -15.43
N ASP A 102 5.07 13.47 -15.21
CA ASP A 102 4.35 14.17 -16.26
C ASP A 102 5.36 14.88 -17.17
N LYS A 103 5.24 14.64 -18.47
CA LYS A 103 6.21 15.11 -19.47
C LYS A 103 6.15 16.61 -19.75
N ARG A 104 5.10 17.31 -19.29
CA ARG A 104 4.90 18.75 -19.52
C ARG A 104 5.42 19.57 -18.34
N SER A 105 5.10 19.12 -17.13
CA SER A 105 5.40 19.80 -15.87
C SER A 105 6.67 19.28 -15.18
N GLY A 106 7.07 18.04 -15.46
CA GLY A 106 8.17 17.36 -14.77
C GLY A 106 7.84 16.96 -13.33
N LEU A 107 6.59 17.15 -12.88
CA LEU A 107 6.14 16.77 -11.56
C LEU A 107 5.72 15.29 -11.52
N MET A 108 5.66 14.74 -10.32
CA MET A 108 5.17 13.38 -10.15
C MET A 108 3.64 13.30 -10.33
N ASP A 109 3.18 12.38 -11.16
CA ASP A 109 1.77 12.04 -11.36
C ASP A 109 1.60 10.52 -11.34
N PHE A 110 0.88 10.02 -10.32
CA PHE A 110 0.60 8.59 -10.14
C PHE A 110 -0.73 8.17 -10.79
N GLY A 111 -1.52 9.11 -11.31
CA GLY A 111 -2.84 8.86 -11.88
C GLY A 111 -2.86 7.73 -12.91
N PRO A 112 -1.95 7.68 -13.91
CA PRO A 112 -1.88 6.57 -14.85
C PRO A 112 -1.67 5.20 -14.20
N LEU A 113 -0.88 5.12 -13.14
CA LEU A 113 -0.65 3.87 -12.42
C LEU A 113 -1.85 3.50 -11.55
N ASP A 114 -2.46 4.48 -10.87
CA ASP A 114 -3.67 4.27 -10.06
C ASP A 114 -4.82 3.72 -10.90
N ARG A 115 -4.93 4.13 -12.17
CA ARG A 115 -5.90 3.55 -13.12
C ARG A 115 -5.65 2.06 -13.38
N VAL A 116 -4.39 1.61 -13.48
CA VAL A 116 -4.07 0.17 -13.57
C VAL A 116 -4.57 -0.56 -12.32
N PHE A 117 -4.40 0.04 -11.14
CA PHE A 117 -4.85 -0.56 -9.89
C PHE A 117 -6.37 -0.60 -9.76
N ALA A 118 -7.06 0.45 -10.22
CA ALA A 118 -8.51 0.56 -10.17
C ALA A 118 -9.22 -0.37 -11.17
N ALA A 119 -8.64 -0.55 -12.37
CA ALA A 119 -9.20 -1.41 -13.41
C ALA A 119 -8.96 -2.90 -13.13
N ALA A 120 -7.88 -3.25 -12.42
CA ALA A 120 -7.63 -4.64 -12.12
C ALA A 120 -8.72 -5.21 -11.21
N PRO A 121 -9.37 -6.33 -11.58
CA PRO A 121 -10.29 -6.98 -10.69
C PRO A 121 -9.52 -7.40 -9.42
N VAL A 122 -10.19 -7.36 -8.25
CA VAL A 122 -9.61 -7.68 -6.92
C VAL A 122 -8.97 -9.09 -6.84
N ILE A 123 -9.01 -9.86 -7.92
CA ILE A 123 -8.60 -11.25 -8.12
C ILE A 123 -7.10 -11.35 -8.45
N GLY A 124 -6.24 -11.17 -7.45
CA GLY A 124 -4.93 -11.83 -7.39
C GLY A 124 -3.80 -11.38 -8.34
N SER A 125 -3.96 -10.31 -9.11
CA SER A 125 -2.95 -9.88 -10.10
C SER A 125 -2.02 -8.78 -9.58
N TRP A 126 -1.07 -9.08 -8.68
CA TRP A 126 -0.04 -8.10 -8.28
C TRP A 126 1.37 -8.69 -8.19
N CYS A 127 2.27 -8.17 -9.04
CA CYS A 127 3.71 -8.22 -8.80
C CYS A 127 4.36 -6.95 -9.38
N CYS A 128 4.44 -5.91 -8.55
CA CYS A 128 5.27 -4.74 -8.83
C CYS A 128 6.71 -5.07 -8.44
N ARG A 129 7.61 -5.07 -9.42
CA ARG A 129 9.06 -5.00 -9.14
C ARG A 129 9.52 -3.58 -9.41
N CYS A 130 9.72 -2.79 -8.36
CA CYS A 130 10.43 -1.51 -8.47
C CYS A 130 11.90 -1.78 -8.86
N SER A 131 12.45 -0.93 -9.72
CA SER A 131 13.87 -0.97 -10.07
C SER A 131 14.73 -0.72 -8.83
N ARG A 132 15.87 -1.41 -8.72
CA ARG A 132 16.81 -1.28 -7.60
C ARG A 132 17.41 0.13 -7.45
N ALA A 133 17.33 0.95 -8.50
CA ALA A 133 17.87 2.30 -8.56
C ALA A 133 17.24 3.29 -7.56
N ASP A 134 15.99 3.07 -7.12
CA ASP A 134 15.29 3.99 -6.23
C ASP A 134 15.55 3.72 -4.73
N ARG A 135 16.35 2.69 -4.40
CA ARG A 135 16.64 2.31 -3.01
C ARG A 135 17.77 3.12 -2.37
N GLU A 136 18.59 3.79 -3.19
CA GLU A 136 19.76 4.55 -2.71
C GLU A 136 19.39 5.95 -2.21
N THR A 137 18.28 6.53 -2.66
CA THR A 137 17.79 7.84 -2.21
C THR A 137 16.95 7.80 -0.92
N ALA A 138 16.47 6.63 -0.50
CA ALA A 138 15.73 6.44 0.76
C ALA A 138 16.61 6.02 1.96
N GLY A 139 17.93 6.02 1.78
CA GLY A 139 18.92 5.56 2.75
C GLY A 139 19.19 6.52 3.90
N THR A 140 18.19 6.85 4.73
CA THR A 140 18.43 7.42 6.07
C THR A 140 17.33 7.09 7.09
N ALA A 141 16.72 5.91 7.00
CA ALA A 141 15.97 5.35 8.11
C ALA A 141 16.22 3.85 8.17
N GLY A 142 17.05 3.44 9.13
CA GLY A 142 17.47 2.05 9.27
C GLY A 142 16.31 1.12 9.62
N SER A 143 16.36 -0.11 9.10
CA SER A 143 16.47 -1.31 9.92
C SER A 143 16.59 -2.55 9.02
N ARG A 144 17.75 -3.21 9.16
CA ARG A 144 17.99 -4.66 9.21
C ARG A 144 17.13 -5.64 8.39
N THR A 145 17.88 -6.39 7.56
CA THR A 145 17.84 -7.86 7.42
C THR A 145 16.61 -8.46 6.74
N VAL A 146 16.77 -8.99 5.52
CA VAL A 146 16.79 -10.44 5.23
C VAL A 146 17.44 -10.64 3.85
N ALA A 147 18.56 -11.36 3.81
CA ALA A 147 19.11 -11.99 2.61
C ALA A 147 19.63 -13.37 2.99
N SER A 148 19.57 -14.27 2.00
CA SER A 148 20.02 -15.67 1.98
C SER A 148 19.03 -16.72 2.47
N MET A 149 18.29 -17.30 1.52
CA MET A 149 18.58 -18.64 0.96
C MET A 149 17.94 -18.78 -0.41
#